data_AF-A0A8D8FR65-F1
#
_entry.id   AF-A0A8D8FR65-F1
#
_cell.length_a   1.000
_cell.length_b   1.000
_cell.length_c   1.000
_cell.angle_alpha   90.00
_cell.angle_beta   90.00
_cell.angle_gamma   90.00
#
_symmetry.space_group_name_H-M   'P 1'
#
loop_
_entity.id
_entity.type
_entity.pdbx_description
1 polymer ?
#
loop_
_entity_poly.entity_id
_entity_poly.type
_entity_poly.pdbx_seq_one_letter_code
_entity_poly.pdbx_strand_id
1 'polypeptide(L)'
;MTCPFTRHAPPTGSFQRQPSIADAHSWNLDEELSEIPDDALTLSQLNAAIQLLTAPSNEDVYEALMSLIDKYSNRWPGLAKLKTDRNSLSIYPHYDYLADVQDNLNQIDADASAYDILVLLGEEIIHTSCVGLIERAFKCLGSNLQEFLGSLDGVYDVLKLQEEDITDTGFVCAGEGELIFTSERPVLAWLLLGCLRALSRQLFGHEPQIEMEPIDGDVPRYRYLFKIDYLEEQVSPLVPDSKSMLRESVSSDVHDLKMDNDFFCKAFPWHFIMDENLNLVQVGQGFSRLFKNYMATSGLSACTYFRFKRPRGLSLKFREIVRRTNTPFMIALRAPPGRPDFFAKGLEIKGQMVFCPESNSLLFMGSPFLDGLEGLTC
;
A
#
# COMPACT_ATOMS: atom_id res chain seq x y z
N MET A 1 -31.44 -3.23 47.04
CA MET A 1 -30.14 -3.16 46.32
C MET A 1 -30.29 -3.97 45.06
N THR A 2 -30.29 -3.28 43.92
CA THR A 2 -30.73 -3.75 42.61
C THR A 2 -29.64 -3.39 41.60
N CYS A 3 -29.13 -4.38 40.85
CA CYS A 3 -28.14 -4.21 39.78
C CYS A 3 -28.75 -3.45 38.58
N PRO A 4 -28.01 -2.55 37.90
CA PRO A 4 -28.61 -1.62 36.93
C PRO A 4 -28.50 -2.02 35.44
N PHE A 5 -27.97 -3.18 35.06
CA PHE A 5 -27.83 -3.54 33.64
C PHE A 5 -29.06 -4.32 33.13
N THR A 6 -30.04 -3.58 32.60
CA THR A 6 -31.23 -4.14 31.95
C THR A 6 -30.99 -4.28 30.45
N ARG A 7 -31.19 -5.49 29.92
CA ARG A 7 -31.12 -5.83 28.50
C ARG A 7 -32.21 -5.10 27.68
N HIS A 8 -31.81 -4.34 26.68
CA HIS A 8 -32.65 -4.07 25.51
C HIS A 8 -32.19 -4.99 24.36
N ALA A 9 -33.10 -5.83 23.89
CA ALA A 9 -32.93 -6.61 22.66
C ALA A 9 -33.00 -5.67 21.45
N PRO A 10 -32.14 -5.84 20.41
CA PRO A 10 -32.29 -5.09 19.17
C PRO A 10 -33.34 -5.77 18.25
N PRO A 11 -34.09 -4.98 17.45
CA PRO A 11 -34.94 -5.51 16.40
C PRO A 11 -34.08 -6.03 15.23
N THR A 12 -34.65 -7.00 14.54
CA THR A 12 -34.11 -7.74 13.39
C THR A 12 -33.61 -6.85 12.26
N GLY A 13 -32.30 -6.93 12.00
CA GLY A 13 -31.60 -6.29 10.88
C GLY A 13 -30.10 -6.59 11.00
N SER A 14 -29.72 -7.85 10.80
CA SER A 14 -28.35 -8.33 11.00
C SER A 14 -27.41 -7.84 9.90
N PHE A 15 -26.71 -6.74 10.15
CA PHE A 15 -25.37 -6.56 9.60
C PHE A 15 -24.41 -7.37 10.47
N GLN A 16 -23.75 -8.36 9.89
CA GLN A 16 -22.74 -9.15 10.58
C GLN A 16 -21.56 -8.25 10.97
N ARG A 17 -21.28 -8.17 12.27
CA ARG A 17 -20.04 -7.57 12.79
C ARG A 17 -18.89 -8.53 12.47
N GLN A 18 -17.88 -8.06 11.75
CA GLN A 18 -16.62 -8.78 11.56
C GLN A 18 -15.69 -8.53 12.76
N PRO A 19 -15.01 -9.56 13.27
CA PRO A 19 -13.95 -9.39 14.27
C PRO A 19 -12.71 -8.72 13.65
N SER A 20 -11.98 -7.98 14.48
CA SER A 20 -10.86 -7.10 14.11
C SER A 20 -9.53 -7.80 13.82
N ILE A 21 -9.50 -9.12 13.64
CA ILE A 21 -8.27 -9.88 13.44
C ILE A 21 -8.52 -10.92 12.34
N ALA A 22 -7.77 -10.81 11.24
CA ALA A 22 -7.42 -11.97 10.43
C ALA A 22 -6.60 -12.90 11.33
N ASP A 23 -6.96 -14.18 11.46
CA ASP A 23 -6.28 -15.15 12.33
C ASP A 23 -4.78 -15.25 11.95
N ALA A 24 -3.97 -14.33 12.45
CA ALA A 24 -2.53 -14.39 12.39
C ALA A 24 -2.13 -15.42 13.43
N HIS A 25 -1.55 -16.53 12.97
CA HIS A 25 -0.94 -17.52 13.84
C HIS A 25 -0.10 -16.81 14.91
N SER A 26 -0.48 -17.03 16.17
CA SER A 26 0.21 -16.54 17.37
C SER A 26 1.64 -17.07 17.37
N TRP A 27 2.59 -16.30 16.83
CA TRP A 27 4.00 -16.47 17.14
C TRP A 27 4.19 -15.96 18.57
N ASN A 28 4.53 -16.87 19.49
CA ASN A 28 4.86 -16.53 20.88
C ASN A 28 5.96 -15.47 20.90
N LEU A 29 5.59 -14.24 21.25
CA LEU A 29 6.41 -13.03 21.20
C LEU A 29 7.54 -12.97 22.26
N ASP A 30 7.63 -13.94 23.16
CA ASP A 30 8.54 -13.85 24.33
C ASP A 30 9.79 -14.75 24.26
N GLU A 31 9.95 -15.62 23.27
CA GLU A 31 11.03 -16.63 23.27
C GLU A 31 12.16 -16.41 22.26
N GLU A 32 12.08 -15.38 21.39
CA GLU A 32 13.11 -15.09 20.38
C GLU A 32 13.89 -13.78 20.61
N LEU A 33 13.78 -13.20 21.81
CA LEU A 33 14.52 -11.98 22.18
C LEU A 33 15.93 -12.23 22.74
N SER A 34 16.51 -13.43 22.51
CA SER A 34 17.83 -13.80 23.01
C SER A 34 18.86 -14.10 21.92
N GLU A 35 18.81 -13.40 20.78
CA GLU A 35 19.95 -13.29 19.88
C GLU A 35 20.32 -11.81 19.68
N ILE A 36 21.61 -11.52 19.82
CA ILE A 36 22.20 -10.19 19.72
C ILE A 36 21.78 -9.58 18.35
N PRO A 37 21.21 -8.37 18.31
CA PRO A 37 20.41 -7.91 17.17
C PRO A 37 21.31 -7.61 15.98
N ASP A 38 21.27 -8.50 14.99
CA ASP A 38 21.77 -8.21 13.65
C ASP A 38 21.02 -7.00 13.10
N ASP A 39 21.78 -6.05 12.55
CA ASP A 39 21.34 -4.72 12.11
C ASP A 39 20.35 -4.77 10.92
N ALA A 40 19.92 -5.96 10.49
CA ALA A 40 19.05 -6.20 9.36
C ALA A 40 17.58 -5.85 9.68
N LEU A 41 16.97 -5.02 8.83
CA LEU A 41 15.54 -4.77 8.89
C LEU A 41 14.79 -6.00 8.35
N THR A 42 13.89 -6.58 9.14
CA THR A 42 13.12 -7.76 8.73
C THR A 42 11.80 -7.38 8.06
N LEU A 43 11.23 -8.30 7.28
CA LEU A 43 9.88 -8.13 6.74
C LEU A 43 8.82 -7.98 7.84
N SER A 44 9.04 -8.60 9.02
CA SER A 44 8.14 -8.44 10.17
C SER A 44 8.14 -7.02 10.72
N GLN A 45 9.29 -6.33 10.74
CA GLN A 45 9.38 -4.94 11.17
C GLN A 45 8.66 -4.00 10.19
N LEU A 46 8.80 -4.25 8.88
CA LEU A 46 8.01 -3.55 7.86
C LEU A 46 6.51 -3.83 8.04
N ASN A 47 6.13 -5.08 8.31
CA ASN A 47 4.74 -5.42 8.56
C ASN A 47 4.16 -4.68 9.76
N ALA A 48 4.87 -4.63 10.88
CA ALA A 48 4.45 -3.90 12.07
C ALA A 48 4.25 -2.40 11.80
N ALA A 49 5.15 -1.78 11.03
CA ALA A 49 5.02 -0.36 10.63
C ALA A 49 3.78 -0.13 9.74
N ILE A 50 3.51 -1.02 8.80
CA ILE A 50 2.33 -0.95 7.95
C ILE A 50 1.04 -1.19 8.75
N GLN A 51 1.04 -2.17 9.65
CA GLN A 51 -0.08 -2.47 10.55
C GLN A 51 -0.38 -1.28 11.45
N LEU A 52 0.61 -0.54 11.92
CA LEU A 52 0.39 0.70 12.68
C LEU A 52 -0.47 1.71 11.89
N LEU A 53 -0.36 1.74 10.56
CA LEU A 53 -1.15 2.62 9.70
C LEU A 53 -2.54 2.07 9.34
N THR A 54 -2.67 0.75 9.17
CA THR A 54 -3.92 0.14 8.66
C THR A 54 -4.77 -0.55 9.71
N ALA A 55 -4.17 -0.99 10.81
CA ALA A 55 -4.81 -1.75 11.88
C ALA A 55 -3.98 -1.60 13.19
N PRO A 56 -3.89 -0.38 13.76
CA PRO A 56 -3.12 -0.16 14.99
C PRO A 56 -3.69 -1.02 16.13
N SER A 57 -2.82 -1.49 17.02
CA SER A 57 -3.23 -2.32 18.15
C SER A 57 -4.03 -1.49 19.17
N ASN A 58 -4.81 -2.17 20.02
CA ASN A 58 -5.54 -1.49 21.10
C ASN A 58 -4.59 -0.74 22.05
N GLU A 59 -3.36 -1.25 22.26
CA GLU A 59 -2.35 -0.57 23.07
C GLU A 59 -1.84 0.71 22.38
N ASP A 60 -1.59 0.68 21.06
CA ASP A 60 -1.19 1.87 20.30
C ASP A 60 -2.27 2.95 20.37
N VAL A 61 -3.53 2.57 20.18
CA VAL A 61 -4.68 3.48 20.26
C VAL A 61 -4.83 4.04 21.67
N TYR A 62 -4.64 3.22 22.70
CA TYR A 62 -4.73 3.64 24.10
C TYR A 62 -3.65 4.66 24.49
N GLU A 63 -2.37 4.37 24.20
CA GLU A 63 -1.26 5.27 24.53
C GLU A 63 -1.42 6.61 23.77
N ALA A 64 -1.79 6.56 22.49
CA ALA A 64 -2.09 7.75 21.69
C ALA A 64 -3.26 8.56 22.25
N LEU A 65 -4.34 7.89 22.67
CA LEU A 65 -5.51 8.55 23.25
C LEU A 65 -5.18 9.20 24.60
N MET A 66 -4.39 8.56 25.46
CA MET A 66 -3.97 9.15 26.73
C MET A 66 -3.10 10.40 26.49
N SER A 67 -2.17 10.35 25.54
CA SER A 67 -1.37 11.51 25.11
C SER A 67 -2.25 12.64 24.56
N LEU A 68 -3.23 12.30 23.72
CA LEU A 68 -4.19 13.25 23.17
C LEU A 68 -5.03 13.94 24.26
N ILE A 69 -5.54 13.17 25.22
CA ILE A 69 -6.32 13.71 26.34
C ILE A 69 -5.46 14.66 27.17
N ASP A 70 -4.21 14.31 27.46
CA ASP A 70 -3.30 15.17 28.21
C ASP A 70 -3.09 16.53 27.52
N LYS A 71 -2.79 16.51 26.22
CA LYS A 71 -2.50 17.71 25.42
C LYS A 71 -3.73 18.59 25.14
N TYR A 72 -4.89 17.98 24.91
CA TYR A 72 -6.06 18.69 24.38
C TYR A 72 -7.27 18.76 25.32
N SER A 73 -7.16 18.25 26.55
CA SER A 73 -8.24 18.34 27.57
C SER A 73 -8.76 19.76 27.80
N ASN A 74 -7.90 20.78 27.68
CA ASN A 74 -8.30 22.19 27.82
C ASN A 74 -9.18 22.68 26.66
N ARG A 75 -8.94 22.17 25.45
CA ARG A 75 -9.68 22.53 24.24
C ARG A 75 -10.99 21.75 24.12
N TRP A 76 -10.97 20.46 24.51
CA TRP A 76 -12.13 19.58 24.50
C TRP A 76 -12.25 18.83 25.84
N PRO A 77 -12.92 19.43 26.84
CA PRO A 77 -13.07 18.82 28.16
C PRO A 77 -13.80 17.47 28.15
N GLY A 78 -14.65 17.23 27.14
CA GLY A 78 -15.34 15.96 26.92
C GLY A 78 -14.40 14.77 26.72
N LEU A 79 -13.17 15.01 26.27
CA LEU A 79 -12.14 13.97 26.10
C LEU A 79 -11.78 13.27 27.41
N ALA A 80 -11.90 13.95 28.56
CA ALA A 80 -11.62 13.34 29.85
C ALA A 80 -12.55 12.14 30.16
N LYS A 81 -13.72 12.06 29.52
CA LYS A 81 -14.68 10.94 29.67
C LYS A 81 -14.24 9.67 28.96
N LEU A 82 -13.31 9.77 28.00
CA LEU A 82 -12.75 8.62 27.26
C LEU A 82 -11.68 7.87 28.05
N LYS A 83 -11.21 8.42 29.17
CA LYS A 83 -10.23 7.75 30.03
C LYS A 83 -10.77 6.40 30.50
N THR A 84 -10.08 5.34 30.10
CA THR A 84 -10.43 3.95 30.42
C THR A 84 -9.26 3.31 31.17
N ASP A 85 -9.51 2.27 31.97
CA ASP A 85 -8.44 1.53 32.64
C ASP A 85 -7.71 0.64 31.61
N ARG A 86 -6.39 0.75 31.52
CA ARG A 86 -5.52 -0.05 30.64
C ARG A 86 -5.77 -1.55 30.78
N ASN A 87 -6.01 -2.01 32.02
CA ASN A 87 -6.22 -3.44 32.31
C ASN A 87 -7.51 -4.01 31.69
N SER A 88 -8.46 -3.17 31.28
CA SER A 88 -9.69 -3.63 30.65
C SER A 88 -9.51 -4.08 29.19
N LEU A 89 -8.47 -3.57 28.52
CA LEU A 89 -8.19 -3.83 27.11
C LEU A 89 -7.51 -5.19 26.87
N SER A 90 -6.63 -5.60 27.79
CA SER A 90 -5.91 -6.88 27.70
C SER A 90 -6.79 -8.12 27.93
N ILE A 91 -7.99 -7.94 28.49
CA ILE A 91 -8.94 -9.02 28.78
C ILE A 91 -9.65 -9.52 27.51
N TYR A 92 -9.76 -8.66 26.48
CA TYR A 92 -10.50 -8.96 25.25
C TYR A 92 -9.67 -8.63 24.00
N PRO A 93 -8.85 -9.57 23.50
CA PRO A 93 -7.94 -9.30 22.38
C PRO A 93 -8.67 -8.95 21.06
N HIS A 94 -9.93 -9.38 20.88
CA HIS A 94 -10.75 -9.06 19.70
C HIS A 94 -11.65 -7.84 19.88
N TYR A 95 -11.43 -7.06 20.94
CA TYR A 95 -12.19 -5.83 21.18
C TYR A 95 -11.74 -4.75 20.20
N ASP A 96 -12.69 -4.10 19.54
CA ASP A 96 -12.39 -2.99 18.63
C ASP A 96 -12.43 -1.67 19.40
N TYR A 97 -11.32 -1.35 20.07
CA TYR A 97 -11.25 -0.16 20.90
C TYR A 97 -11.37 1.13 20.08
N LEU A 98 -10.85 1.13 18.86
CA LEU A 98 -10.92 2.29 17.97
C LEU A 98 -12.38 2.64 17.58
N ALA A 99 -13.23 1.63 17.37
CA ALA A 99 -14.65 1.85 17.11
C ALA A 99 -15.36 2.48 18.32
N ASP A 100 -15.05 2.03 19.53
CA ASP A 100 -15.65 2.60 20.73
C ASP A 100 -15.15 4.04 20.99
N VAL A 101 -13.87 4.33 20.73
CA VAL A 101 -13.35 5.70 20.75
C VAL A 101 -14.12 6.58 19.76
N GLN A 102 -14.34 6.10 18.53
CA GLN A 102 -15.12 6.82 17.52
C GLN A 102 -16.56 7.09 17.99
N ASP A 103 -17.25 6.09 18.52
CA ASP A 103 -18.63 6.22 18.98
C ASP A 103 -18.76 7.20 20.15
N ASN A 104 -17.77 7.25 21.04
CA ASN A 104 -17.73 8.23 22.11
C ASN A 104 -17.37 9.63 21.61
N LEU A 105 -16.46 9.77 20.63
CA LEU A 105 -16.13 11.06 20.01
C LEU A 105 -17.33 11.67 19.31
N ASN A 106 -18.16 10.86 18.64
CA ASN A 106 -19.41 11.32 18.03
C ASN A 106 -20.45 11.84 19.03
N GLN A 107 -20.28 11.54 20.33
CA GLN A 107 -21.14 12.02 21.42
C GLN A 107 -20.55 13.25 22.13
N ILE A 108 -19.31 13.63 21.84
CA ILE A 108 -18.61 14.75 22.47
C ILE A 108 -18.85 16.04 21.67
N ASP A 109 -19.77 16.86 22.18
CA ASP A 109 -20.06 18.26 21.82
C ASP A 109 -20.36 18.58 20.35
N ALA A 110 -21.20 19.61 20.11
CA ALA A 110 -21.63 19.97 18.75
C ALA A 110 -20.58 20.80 17.97
N ASP A 111 -19.58 21.36 18.67
CA ASP A 111 -18.65 22.36 18.11
C ASP A 111 -17.35 21.75 17.55
N ALA A 112 -17.07 20.47 17.83
CA ALA A 112 -15.89 19.77 17.35
C ALA A 112 -16.27 18.70 16.32
N SER A 113 -15.63 18.74 15.15
CA SER A 113 -15.69 17.63 14.20
C SER A 113 -14.98 16.43 14.84
N ALA A 114 -15.71 15.34 15.13
CA ALA A 114 -15.12 14.09 15.65
C ALA A 114 -13.96 13.61 14.75
N TYR A 115 -14.03 13.93 13.45
CA TYR A 115 -12.98 13.67 12.48
C TYR A 115 -11.70 14.47 12.75
N ASP A 116 -11.78 15.72 13.20
CA ASP A 116 -10.60 16.52 13.54
C ASP A 116 -9.84 15.90 14.71
N ILE A 117 -10.57 15.35 15.69
CA ILE A 117 -9.97 14.65 16.84
C ILE A 117 -9.37 13.32 16.39
N LEU A 118 -9.99 12.59 15.45
CA LEU A 118 -9.42 11.38 14.87
C LEU A 118 -8.12 11.65 14.11
N VAL A 119 -8.02 12.77 13.40
CA VAL A 119 -6.76 13.20 12.76
C VAL A 119 -5.68 13.44 13.82
N LEU A 120 -6.01 14.15 14.90
CA LEU A 120 -5.06 14.36 16.00
C LEU A 120 -4.66 13.04 16.67
N LEU A 121 -5.60 12.10 16.81
CA LEU A 121 -5.31 10.76 17.35
C LEU A 121 -4.30 10.03 16.47
N GLY A 122 -4.44 10.13 15.14
CA GLY A 122 -3.47 9.57 14.19
C GLY A 122 -2.08 10.21 14.31
N GLU A 123 -2.01 11.53 14.53
CA GLU A 123 -0.73 12.19 14.83
C GLU A 123 -0.11 11.66 16.11
N GLU A 124 -0.91 11.47 17.17
CA GLU A 124 -0.44 10.94 18.45
C GLU A 124 0.03 9.47 18.36
N ILE A 125 -0.61 8.63 17.53
CA ILE A 125 -0.16 7.25 17.28
C ILE A 125 1.29 7.23 16.77
N ILE A 126 1.61 8.09 15.82
CA ILE A 126 2.98 8.18 15.31
C ILE A 126 3.91 8.72 16.40
N HIS A 127 3.49 9.74 17.15
CA HIS A 127 4.31 10.27 18.25
C HIS A 127 4.61 9.27 19.36
N THR A 128 3.68 8.37 19.70
CA THR A 128 3.85 7.40 20.79
C THR A 128 4.48 6.09 20.33
N SER A 129 4.13 5.61 19.13
CA SER A 129 4.50 4.26 18.67
C SER A 129 5.58 4.24 17.58
N CYS A 130 5.86 5.35 16.89
CA CYS A 130 6.91 5.42 15.87
C CYS A 130 8.30 5.70 16.49
N VAL A 131 8.82 4.71 17.23
CA VAL A 131 10.14 4.78 17.87
C VAL A 131 11.00 3.55 17.52
N GLY A 132 12.32 3.71 17.57
CA GLY A 132 13.27 2.61 17.42
C GLY A 132 13.12 1.87 16.08
N LEU A 133 12.68 0.61 16.13
CA LEU A 133 12.57 -0.27 14.95
C LEU A 133 11.49 0.19 13.97
N ILE A 134 10.36 0.72 14.45
CA ILE A 134 9.26 1.20 13.58
C ILE A 134 9.68 2.46 12.83
N GLU A 135 10.35 3.39 13.53
CA GLU A 135 10.93 4.57 12.90
C GLU A 135 11.96 4.18 11.82
N ARG A 136 12.82 3.21 12.12
CA ARG A 136 13.80 2.68 11.15
C ARG A 136 13.10 2.06 9.94
N ALA A 137 12.03 1.30 10.17
CA ALA A 137 11.25 0.68 9.10
C ALA A 137 10.63 1.73 8.15
N PHE A 138 10.01 2.79 8.68
CA PHE A 138 9.47 3.85 7.83
C PHE A 138 10.56 4.64 7.09
N LYS A 139 11.72 4.91 7.71
CA LYS A 139 12.86 5.55 7.02
C LYS A 139 13.39 4.71 5.86
N CYS A 140 13.31 3.38 5.94
CA CYS A 140 13.72 2.49 4.86
C CYS A 140 12.76 2.48 3.66
N LEU A 141 11.52 2.97 3.82
CA LEU A 141 10.55 3.02 2.72
C LEU A 141 10.86 4.14 1.72
N GLY A 142 11.59 5.19 2.09
CA GLY A 142 11.95 6.23 1.13
C GLY A 142 12.79 7.35 1.74
N SER A 143 13.62 7.97 0.91
CA SER A 143 14.44 9.12 1.33
C SER A 143 13.67 10.45 1.34
N ASN A 144 12.53 10.48 0.67
CA ASN A 144 11.61 11.61 0.60
C ASN A 144 10.16 11.10 0.55
N LEU A 145 9.21 12.02 0.68
CA LEU A 145 7.78 11.72 0.73
C LEU A 145 7.29 10.94 -0.51
N GLN A 146 7.71 11.32 -1.72
CA GLN A 146 7.24 10.65 -2.93
C GLN A 146 7.71 9.19 -3.00
N GLU A 147 8.99 8.94 -2.70
CA GLU A 147 9.55 7.59 -2.61
C GLU A 147 8.84 6.77 -1.52
N PHE A 148 8.59 7.38 -0.37
CA PHE A 148 7.85 6.75 0.73
C PHE A 148 6.45 6.30 0.31
N LEU A 149 5.67 7.18 -0.34
CA LEU A 149 4.30 6.85 -0.80
C LEU A 149 4.31 5.72 -1.83
N GLY A 150 5.27 5.73 -2.76
CA GLY A 150 5.43 4.67 -3.76
C GLY A 150 5.79 3.32 -3.14
N SER A 151 6.71 3.30 -2.19
CA SER A 151 7.13 2.08 -1.49
C SER A 151 6.05 1.53 -0.55
N LEU A 152 5.20 2.39 0.02
CA LEU A 152 4.10 1.98 0.87
C LEU A 152 3.13 1.04 0.14
N ASP A 153 2.78 1.37 -1.10
CA ASP A 153 1.95 0.55 -2.00
C ASP A 153 2.63 -0.80 -2.31
N GLY A 154 3.91 -0.76 -2.69
CA GLY A 154 4.67 -1.96 -3.03
C GLY A 154 4.87 -2.92 -1.85
N VAL A 155 5.22 -2.41 -0.68
CA VAL A 155 5.42 -3.22 0.53
C VAL A 155 4.10 -3.80 1.02
N TYR A 156 3.02 -3.02 0.98
CA TYR A 156 1.70 -3.49 1.38
C TYR A 156 1.22 -4.68 0.54
N ASP A 157 1.35 -4.63 -0.79
CA ASP A 157 0.96 -5.77 -1.64
C ASP A 157 1.81 -7.01 -1.36
N VAL A 158 3.10 -6.84 -1.06
CA VAL A 158 3.99 -7.94 -0.68
C VAL A 158 3.60 -8.57 0.64
N LEU A 159 3.24 -7.78 1.66
CA LEU A 159 2.77 -8.29 2.94
C LEU A 159 1.44 -9.05 2.78
N LYS A 160 0.53 -8.54 1.93
CA LYS A 160 -0.67 -9.27 1.50
C LYS A 160 -0.42 -10.51 0.64
N LEU A 161 0.82 -10.83 0.28
CA LEU A 161 1.13 -12.17 -0.27
C LEU A 161 1.07 -13.25 0.80
N GLN A 162 1.35 -12.90 2.07
CA GLN A 162 1.47 -13.85 3.16
C GLN A 162 0.14 -14.10 3.90
N GLU A 163 -0.82 -13.19 3.76
CA GLU A 163 -2.15 -13.32 4.37
C GLU A 163 -3.13 -14.03 3.41
N GLU A 164 -3.80 -15.07 3.92
CA GLU A 164 -4.91 -15.74 3.22
C GLU A 164 -6.18 -14.87 3.20
N ASP A 165 -6.30 -13.95 4.17
CA ASP A 165 -7.50 -13.15 4.38
C ASP A 165 -7.66 -12.00 3.37
N ILE A 166 -8.90 -11.85 2.92
CA ILE A 166 -9.37 -10.93 1.89
C ILE A 166 -9.88 -9.67 2.59
N THR A 167 -9.01 -8.88 3.21
CA THR A 167 -9.40 -7.51 3.56
C THR A 167 -9.20 -6.64 2.31
N ASP A 168 -10.17 -5.80 1.95
CA ASP A 168 -10.05 -4.85 0.82
C ASP A 168 -9.24 -3.59 1.18
N THR A 169 -8.58 -3.59 2.34
CA THR A 169 -7.69 -2.50 2.74
C THR A 169 -6.48 -2.41 1.82
N GLY A 170 -6.00 -1.21 1.50
CA GLY A 170 -4.74 -1.10 0.76
C GLY A 170 -4.41 0.28 0.28
N PHE A 171 -3.12 0.46 0.00
CA PHE A 171 -2.55 1.68 -0.54
C PHE A 171 -2.44 1.58 -2.05
N VAL A 172 -2.52 2.72 -2.73
CA VAL A 172 -2.20 2.89 -4.15
C VAL A 172 -1.52 4.24 -4.30
N CYS A 173 -0.26 4.26 -4.76
CA CYS A 173 0.39 5.51 -5.13
C CYS A 173 0.04 5.83 -6.58
N ALA A 174 -1.00 6.65 -6.78
CA ALA A 174 -1.60 6.90 -8.09
C ALA A 174 -0.86 7.98 -8.91
N GLY A 175 0.10 8.68 -8.32
CA GLY A 175 0.89 9.74 -8.95
C GLY A 175 1.80 10.47 -7.98
N GLU A 176 2.37 11.59 -8.43
CA GLU A 176 3.13 12.49 -7.57
C GLU A 176 2.21 13.14 -6.52
N GLY A 177 2.53 12.96 -5.24
CA GLY A 177 1.73 13.50 -4.14
C GLY A 177 0.31 12.95 -4.04
N GLU A 178 0.01 11.82 -4.69
CA GLU A 178 -1.33 11.22 -4.69
C GLU A 178 -1.29 9.79 -4.12
N LEU A 179 -1.97 9.60 -3.00
CA LEU A 179 -2.18 8.30 -2.37
C LEU A 179 -3.67 7.99 -2.32
N ILE A 180 -4.07 6.80 -2.74
CA ILE A 180 -5.44 6.29 -2.56
C ILE A 180 -5.39 5.18 -1.53
N PHE A 181 -6.21 5.31 -0.50
CA PHE A 181 -6.40 4.30 0.52
C PHE A 181 -7.79 3.67 0.37
N THR A 182 -7.84 2.35 0.26
CA THR A 182 -9.09 1.59 0.29
C THR A 182 -9.29 1.06 1.71
N SER A 183 -10.48 1.20 2.27
CA SER A 183 -10.81 0.68 3.60
C SER A 183 -12.32 0.67 3.82
N GLU A 184 -12.86 -0.45 4.28
CA GLU A 184 -14.26 -0.55 4.70
C GLU A 184 -14.55 0.18 6.03
N ARG A 185 -13.51 0.60 6.76
CA ARG A 185 -13.60 1.35 8.02
C ARG A 185 -13.29 2.83 7.78
N PRO A 186 -14.29 3.73 7.73
CA PRO A 186 -14.07 5.16 7.50
C PRO A 186 -13.19 5.84 8.54
N VAL A 187 -13.20 5.36 9.79
CA VAL A 187 -12.36 5.89 10.88
C VAL A 187 -10.87 5.84 10.54
N LEU A 188 -10.43 4.79 9.82
CA LEU A 188 -9.04 4.63 9.42
C LEU A 188 -8.60 5.69 8.41
N ALA A 189 -9.52 6.24 7.61
CA ALA A 189 -9.17 7.27 6.64
C ALA A 189 -8.69 8.56 7.35
N TRP A 190 -9.41 8.97 8.39
CA TRP A 190 -9.06 10.15 9.19
C TRP A 190 -7.84 9.89 10.08
N LEU A 191 -7.73 8.68 10.63
CA LEU A 191 -6.56 8.28 11.41
C LEU A 191 -5.29 8.32 10.54
N LEU A 192 -5.35 7.73 9.35
CA LEU A 192 -4.25 7.72 8.39
C LEU A 192 -3.85 9.14 7.96
N LEU A 193 -4.81 10.06 7.80
CA LEU A 193 -4.50 11.47 7.52
C LEU A 193 -3.57 12.07 8.59
N GLY A 194 -3.87 11.81 9.87
CA GLY A 194 -3.02 12.20 11.00
C GLY A 194 -1.66 11.53 10.96
N CYS A 195 -1.64 10.21 10.74
CA CYS A 195 -0.38 9.46 10.64
C CYS A 195 0.53 10.00 9.53
N LEU A 196 -0.01 10.29 8.34
CA LEU A 196 0.76 10.82 7.21
C LEU A 196 1.32 12.22 7.51
N ARG A 197 0.58 13.08 8.22
CA ARG A 197 1.08 14.40 8.68
C ARG A 197 2.24 14.24 9.65
N ALA A 198 2.06 13.43 10.68
CA ALA A 198 3.08 13.21 11.70
C ALA A 198 4.33 12.53 11.12
N LEU A 199 4.18 11.52 10.26
CA LEU A 199 5.31 10.87 9.57
C LEU A 199 6.06 11.85 8.68
N SER A 200 5.35 12.71 7.94
CA SER A 200 6.01 13.70 7.08
C SER A 200 6.85 14.69 7.90
N ARG A 201 6.32 15.12 9.06
CA ARG A 201 7.00 16.01 9.99
C ARG A 201 8.22 15.34 10.64
N GLN A 202 8.05 14.10 11.13
CA GLN A 202 9.06 13.36 11.87
C GLN A 202 10.19 12.84 10.98
N LEU A 203 9.87 12.37 9.76
CA LEU A 203 10.84 11.71 8.88
C LEU A 203 11.47 12.66 7.86
N PHE A 204 10.70 13.63 7.35
CA PHE A 204 11.14 14.51 6.26
C PHE A 204 11.24 15.98 6.67
N GLY A 205 10.90 16.32 7.93
CA GLY A 205 10.97 17.70 8.43
C GLY A 205 10.00 18.67 7.76
N HIS A 206 8.95 18.16 7.12
CA HIS A 206 7.97 18.96 6.37
C HIS A 206 6.57 18.83 6.99
N GLU A 207 5.82 19.93 7.04
CA GLU A 207 4.41 19.92 7.42
C GLU A 207 3.53 19.89 6.16
N PRO A 208 3.03 18.71 5.75
CA PRO A 208 2.30 18.61 4.50
C PRO A 208 0.90 19.19 4.63
N GLN A 209 0.50 19.99 3.65
CA GLN A 209 -0.92 20.27 3.43
C GLN A 209 -1.53 19.12 2.63
N ILE A 210 -2.29 18.27 3.32
CA ILE A 210 -2.96 17.11 2.73
C ILE A 210 -4.45 17.39 2.66
N GLU A 211 -5.00 17.36 1.45
CA GLU A 211 -6.45 17.35 1.19
C GLU A 211 -6.92 15.90 1.07
N MET A 212 -7.99 15.56 1.80
CA MET A 212 -8.57 14.21 1.76
C MET A 212 -9.98 14.27 1.16
N GLU A 213 -10.24 13.45 0.14
CA GLU A 213 -11.54 13.35 -0.51
C GLU A 213 -11.99 11.88 -0.65
N PRO A 214 -13.27 11.56 -0.42
CA PRO A 214 -13.79 10.25 -0.74
C PRO A 214 -13.87 10.06 -2.26
N ILE A 215 -13.59 8.84 -2.73
CA ILE A 215 -13.74 8.45 -4.14
C ILE A 215 -14.96 7.54 -4.27
N ASP A 216 -15.88 7.91 -5.14
CA ASP A 216 -17.04 7.06 -5.47
C ASP A 216 -16.62 5.69 -6.01
N GLY A 217 -17.35 4.65 -5.62
CA GLY A 217 -17.14 3.28 -6.09
C GLY A 217 -17.86 2.26 -5.23
N ASP A 218 -17.76 0.99 -5.64
CA ASP A 218 -18.37 -0.13 -4.92
C ASP A 218 -17.72 -0.37 -3.55
N VAL A 219 -16.43 -0.05 -3.43
CA VAL A 219 -15.62 -0.16 -2.20
C VAL A 219 -15.22 1.24 -1.74
N PRO A 220 -15.33 1.57 -0.43
CA PRO A 220 -14.95 2.88 0.08
C PRO A 220 -13.45 3.15 -0.10
N ARG A 221 -13.15 4.29 -0.74
CA ARG A 221 -11.81 4.74 -1.07
C ARG A 221 -11.64 6.21 -0.73
N TYR A 222 -10.45 6.58 -0.30
CA TYR A 222 -10.10 7.93 0.12
C TYR A 222 -8.82 8.35 -0.60
N ARG A 223 -8.86 9.48 -1.30
CA ARG A 223 -7.69 10.10 -1.94
C ARG A 223 -7.06 11.09 -0.97
N TYR A 224 -5.74 11.06 -0.88
CA TYR A 224 -4.91 12.01 -0.17
C TYR A 224 -4.06 12.73 -1.19
N LEU A 225 -4.30 14.04 -1.33
CA LEU A 225 -3.58 14.94 -2.22
C LEU A 225 -2.65 15.80 -1.38
N PHE A 226 -1.35 15.54 -1.53
CA PHE A 226 -0.32 16.35 -0.93
C PHE A 226 -0.09 17.57 -1.80
N LYS A 227 -0.32 18.77 -1.25
CA LYS A 227 0.12 20.00 -1.90
C LYS A 227 1.64 20.06 -1.79
N ILE A 228 2.28 19.61 -2.86
CA ILE A 228 3.71 19.79 -3.04
C ILE A 228 3.87 21.22 -3.52
N ASP A 229 3.99 22.14 -2.58
CA ASP A 229 4.59 23.44 -2.90
C ASP A 229 5.99 23.09 -3.40
N TYR A 230 6.28 23.37 -4.67
CA TYR A 230 7.63 23.22 -5.19
C TYR A 230 8.55 24.06 -4.31
N LEU A 231 9.26 23.41 -3.39
CA LEU A 231 10.39 23.97 -2.67
C LEU A 231 11.52 24.14 -3.68
N GLU A 232 11.42 25.15 -4.54
CA GLU A 232 12.62 25.92 -4.81
C GLU A 232 13.10 26.46 -3.47
N GLU A 233 14.36 26.16 -3.14
CA GLU A 233 15.12 26.67 -1.99
C GLU A 233 14.88 25.99 -0.63
N GLN A 234 15.67 24.94 -0.35
CA GLN A 234 16.66 24.90 0.76
C GLN A 234 17.62 23.71 0.58
N VAL A 235 18.42 23.73 -0.49
CA VAL A 235 19.66 22.96 -0.56
C VAL A 235 20.82 23.96 -0.48
N SER A 236 21.59 23.87 0.60
CA SER A 236 22.88 24.55 0.75
C SER A 236 23.76 24.33 -0.49
N PRO A 237 24.41 25.36 -1.07
CA PRO A 237 25.06 25.28 -2.38
C PRO A 237 26.43 24.59 -2.32
N LEU A 238 26.48 23.33 -1.93
CA LEU A 238 27.72 22.54 -1.94
C LEU A 238 27.61 21.14 -2.55
N VAL A 239 26.47 20.77 -3.14
CA VAL A 239 26.38 19.59 -4.00
C VAL A 239 25.51 19.95 -5.20
N PRO A 240 26.01 19.87 -6.44
CA PRO A 240 25.17 20.05 -7.62
C PRO A 240 24.01 19.06 -7.56
N ASP A 241 22.80 19.59 -7.65
CA ASP A 241 21.54 18.87 -7.61
C ASP A 241 21.41 17.95 -8.86
N SER A 242 21.71 16.67 -8.67
CA SER A 242 21.71 15.65 -9.73
C SER A 242 20.31 15.32 -10.28
N LYS A 243 19.22 15.84 -9.69
CA LYS A 243 17.85 15.56 -10.16
C LYS A 243 17.28 16.63 -11.12
N SER A 244 17.77 17.87 -11.06
CA SER A 244 17.36 18.92 -12.03
C SER A 244 18.10 18.86 -13.37
N MET A 245 19.24 18.17 -13.47
CA MET A 245 20.00 18.04 -14.73
C MET A 245 19.58 16.83 -15.60
N LEU A 246 18.70 15.94 -15.13
CA LEU A 246 18.34 14.70 -15.84
C LEU A 246 17.05 14.75 -16.66
N ARG A 247 16.38 15.91 -16.75
CA ARG A 247 15.59 16.20 -17.96
C ARG A 247 16.55 16.58 -19.08
N GLU A 248 17.52 15.72 -19.38
CA GLU A 248 18.12 15.68 -20.70
C GLU A 248 16.93 15.61 -21.66
N SER A 249 16.86 16.56 -22.58
CA SER A 249 15.87 16.56 -23.65
C SER A 249 15.95 15.20 -24.34
N VAL A 250 15.02 14.30 -24.00
CA VAL A 250 14.98 12.96 -24.56
C VAL A 250 14.78 13.15 -26.05
N SER A 251 15.75 12.71 -26.85
CA SER A 251 15.67 12.91 -28.30
C SER A 251 14.44 12.20 -28.85
N SER A 252 13.72 12.88 -29.72
CA SER A 252 12.62 12.30 -30.49
C SER A 252 13.11 11.50 -31.69
N ASP A 253 14.41 11.50 -31.97
CA ASP A 253 15.01 10.72 -33.06
C ASP A 253 15.33 9.29 -32.57
N VAL A 254 14.75 8.29 -33.25
CA VAL A 254 15.00 6.87 -32.98
C VAL A 254 16.47 6.48 -33.18
N HIS A 255 17.25 7.25 -33.95
CA HIS A 255 18.68 7.01 -34.14
C HIS A 255 19.54 7.39 -32.95
N ASP A 256 19.02 8.20 -32.01
CA ASP A 256 19.74 8.56 -30.79
C ASP A 256 19.65 7.48 -29.70
N LEU A 257 18.80 6.48 -29.90
CA LEU A 257 18.70 5.32 -29.02
C LEU A 257 20.07 4.62 -28.94
N LYS A 258 20.63 4.56 -27.74
CA LYS A 258 21.93 3.91 -27.46
C LYS A 258 21.85 2.38 -27.51
N MET A 259 20.65 1.84 -27.69
CA MET A 259 20.38 0.42 -27.69
C MET A 259 19.39 0.10 -28.80
N ASP A 260 19.73 -0.86 -29.64
CA ASP A 260 18.83 -1.34 -30.67
C ASP A 260 17.74 -2.26 -30.10
N ASN A 261 16.63 -2.39 -30.84
CA ASN A 261 15.48 -3.16 -30.40
C ASN A 261 15.76 -4.68 -30.29
N ASP A 262 16.56 -5.23 -31.20
CA ASP A 262 16.88 -6.66 -31.24
C ASP A 262 17.73 -7.06 -30.01
N PHE A 263 18.71 -6.24 -29.66
CA PHE A 263 19.51 -6.34 -28.45
C PHE A 263 18.62 -6.20 -27.21
N PHE A 264 17.73 -5.21 -27.14
CA PHE A 264 16.79 -5.08 -26.02
C PHE A 264 15.94 -6.34 -25.82
N CYS A 265 15.39 -6.89 -26.91
CA CYS A 265 14.60 -8.12 -26.87
C CYS A 265 15.38 -9.37 -26.42
N LYS A 266 16.70 -9.39 -26.68
CA LYS A 266 17.61 -10.44 -26.21
C LYS A 266 18.02 -10.25 -24.75
N ALA A 267 18.35 -9.02 -24.36
CA ALA A 267 18.80 -8.67 -23.02
C ALA A 267 17.68 -8.86 -21.98
N PHE A 268 16.44 -8.53 -22.34
CA PHE A 268 15.26 -8.66 -21.47
C PHE A 268 14.28 -9.66 -22.09
N PRO A 269 14.51 -10.98 -21.98
CA PRO A 269 13.71 -11.98 -22.69
C PRO A 269 12.26 -12.05 -22.19
N TRP A 270 12.00 -11.66 -20.93
CA TRP A 270 10.70 -11.73 -20.26
C TRP A 270 10.09 -10.34 -20.10
N HIS A 271 9.97 -9.62 -21.22
CA HIS A 271 9.32 -8.32 -21.28
C HIS A 271 8.21 -8.32 -22.33
N PHE A 272 7.22 -7.44 -22.19
CA PHE A 272 6.34 -7.09 -23.30
C PHE A 272 5.99 -5.61 -23.25
N ILE A 273 5.63 -5.06 -24.40
CA ILE A 273 5.07 -3.71 -24.52
C ILE A 273 3.65 -3.85 -25.03
N MET A 274 2.70 -3.17 -24.39
CA MET A 274 1.30 -3.14 -24.81
C MET A 274 0.77 -1.72 -24.99
N ASP A 275 -0.14 -1.56 -25.94
CA ASP A 275 -0.83 -0.31 -26.24
C ASP A 275 -1.98 -0.01 -25.26
N GLU A 276 -2.67 1.10 -25.49
CA GLU A 276 -3.84 1.53 -24.71
C GLU A 276 -5.03 0.53 -24.71
N ASN A 277 -5.07 -0.36 -25.70
CA ASN A 277 -6.09 -1.40 -25.85
C ASN A 277 -5.62 -2.74 -25.25
N LEU A 278 -4.48 -2.76 -24.56
CA LEU A 278 -3.84 -3.95 -24.00
C LEU A 278 -3.46 -5.00 -25.06
N ASN A 279 -3.18 -4.55 -26.28
CA ASN A 279 -2.60 -5.39 -27.33
C ASN A 279 -1.08 -5.34 -27.26
N LEU A 280 -0.46 -6.51 -27.40
CA LEU A 280 0.98 -6.69 -27.44
C LEU A 280 1.54 -6.08 -28.73
N VAL A 281 2.38 -5.07 -28.57
CA VAL A 281 3.12 -4.39 -29.64
C VAL A 281 4.51 -5.02 -29.81
N GLN A 282 5.14 -5.38 -28.69
CA GLN A 282 6.46 -6.00 -28.65
C GLN A 282 6.51 -7.07 -27.58
N VAL A 283 7.28 -8.13 -27.82
CA VAL A 283 7.59 -9.16 -26.83
C VAL A 283 9.07 -9.52 -26.87
N GLY A 284 9.66 -9.73 -25.70
CA GLY A 284 11.02 -10.21 -25.55
C GLY A 284 11.21 -11.62 -26.11
N GLN A 285 12.46 -12.00 -26.33
CA GLN A 285 12.79 -13.27 -27.00
C GLN A 285 12.29 -14.50 -26.22
N GLY A 286 12.17 -14.42 -24.89
CA GLY A 286 11.58 -15.46 -24.05
C GLY A 286 10.12 -15.71 -24.41
N PHE A 287 9.27 -14.68 -24.34
CA PHE A 287 7.86 -14.79 -24.72
C PHE A 287 7.67 -15.05 -26.22
N SER A 288 8.52 -14.48 -27.09
CA SER A 288 8.46 -14.72 -28.53
C SER A 288 8.63 -16.20 -28.86
N ARG A 289 9.61 -16.90 -28.24
CA ARG A 289 9.77 -18.36 -28.40
C ARG A 289 8.53 -19.16 -28.00
N LEU A 290 7.77 -18.67 -27.03
CA LEU A 290 6.57 -19.33 -26.51
C LEU A 290 5.32 -19.04 -27.35
N PHE A 291 5.14 -17.79 -27.80
CA PHE A 291 3.84 -17.31 -28.29
C PHE A 291 3.82 -16.88 -29.76
N LYS A 292 4.97 -16.64 -30.40
CA LYS A 292 5.04 -16.07 -31.76
C LYS A 292 4.18 -16.83 -32.79
N ASN A 293 4.18 -18.16 -32.73
CA ASN A 293 3.42 -19.00 -33.67
C ASN A 293 1.90 -18.95 -33.47
N TYR A 294 1.43 -18.39 -32.35
CA TYR A 294 0.00 -18.29 -32.01
C TYR A 294 -0.55 -16.87 -32.19
N MET A 295 0.31 -15.85 -32.23
CA MET A 295 -0.09 -14.44 -32.35
C MET A 295 -0.83 -14.11 -33.66
N ALA A 296 -0.45 -14.76 -34.77
CA ALA A 296 -1.11 -14.57 -36.05
C ALA A 296 -2.57 -15.06 -36.06
N THR A 297 -2.90 -16.08 -35.27
CA THR A 297 -4.23 -16.73 -35.28
C THR A 297 -5.09 -16.38 -34.08
N SER A 298 -4.47 -16.09 -32.93
CA SER A 298 -5.17 -15.87 -31.65
C SER A 298 -5.27 -14.38 -31.26
N GLY A 299 -4.78 -13.49 -32.13
CA GLY A 299 -4.75 -12.04 -31.91
C GLY A 299 -3.62 -11.60 -30.99
N LEU A 300 -3.60 -10.31 -30.67
CA LEU A 300 -2.51 -9.67 -29.92
C LEU A 300 -2.90 -9.28 -28.49
N SER A 301 -4.13 -9.56 -28.04
CA SER A 301 -4.54 -9.20 -26.69
C SER A 301 -3.64 -9.85 -25.65
N ALA A 302 -3.07 -9.07 -24.73
CA ALA A 302 -2.25 -9.58 -23.64
C ALA A 302 -3.02 -10.61 -22.78
N CYS A 303 -4.33 -10.43 -22.62
CA CYS A 303 -5.19 -11.32 -21.84
C CYS A 303 -5.36 -12.71 -22.47
N THR A 304 -5.06 -12.87 -23.76
CA THR A 304 -5.02 -14.18 -24.42
C THR A 304 -3.86 -15.02 -23.90
N TYR A 305 -2.71 -14.40 -23.63
CA TYR A 305 -1.45 -15.07 -23.28
C TYR A 305 -1.12 -15.02 -21.80
N PHE A 306 -1.64 -14.03 -21.09
CA PHE A 306 -1.27 -13.75 -19.70
C PHE A 306 -2.50 -13.67 -18.81
N ARG A 307 -2.37 -14.18 -17.59
CA ARG A 307 -3.30 -13.96 -16.48
C ARG A 307 -2.59 -13.10 -15.45
N PHE A 308 -3.05 -11.88 -15.27
CA PHE A 308 -2.60 -10.99 -14.20
C PHE A 308 -3.08 -11.54 -12.86
N LYS A 309 -2.14 -11.93 -12.00
CA LYS A 309 -2.41 -12.45 -10.65
C LYS A 309 -2.25 -11.36 -9.60
N ARG A 310 -1.27 -10.48 -9.78
CA ARG A 310 -0.98 -9.35 -8.88
C ARG A 310 -0.79 -8.05 -9.66
N PRO A 311 -1.23 -6.91 -9.11
CA PRO A 311 -2.01 -6.77 -7.87
C PRO A 311 -3.40 -7.43 -7.95
N ARG A 312 -3.93 -7.92 -6.81
CA ARG A 312 -5.26 -8.56 -6.76
C ARG A 312 -6.35 -7.51 -7.03
N GLY A 313 -7.48 -7.94 -7.62
CA GLY A 313 -8.61 -7.05 -7.90
C GLY A 313 -8.37 -6.01 -9.00
N LEU A 314 -7.23 -6.07 -9.69
CA LEU A 314 -6.90 -5.15 -10.78
C LEU A 314 -7.91 -5.28 -11.93
N SER A 315 -8.62 -4.18 -12.21
CA SER A 315 -9.39 -4.07 -13.44
C SER A 315 -8.43 -3.97 -14.63
N LEU A 316 -8.53 -4.88 -15.60
CA LEU A 316 -7.66 -4.92 -16.78
C LEU A 316 -8.07 -3.83 -17.79
N LYS A 317 -7.76 -2.59 -17.42
CA LYS A 317 -7.89 -1.37 -18.23
C LYS A 317 -6.58 -0.62 -18.13
N PHE A 318 -6.12 -0.06 -19.25
CA PHE A 318 -4.83 0.63 -19.34
C PHE A 318 -4.58 1.63 -18.20
N ARG A 319 -5.55 2.54 -17.95
CA ARG A 319 -5.45 3.55 -16.89
C ARG A 319 -5.33 2.97 -15.48
N GLU A 320 -5.97 1.84 -15.21
CA GLU A 320 -5.89 1.19 -13.90
C GLU A 320 -4.53 0.51 -13.69
N ILE A 321 -3.91 0.01 -14.77
CA ILE A 321 -2.54 -0.53 -14.73
C ILE A 321 -1.53 0.61 -14.53
N VAL A 322 -1.70 1.74 -15.24
CA VAL A 322 -0.84 2.93 -15.07
C VAL A 322 -0.83 3.42 -13.62
N ARG A 323 -1.99 3.46 -12.94
CA ARG A 323 -2.07 3.86 -11.51
C ARG A 323 -1.38 2.89 -10.55
N ARG A 324 -0.96 1.71 -11.02
CA ARG A 324 -0.36 0.64 -10.22
C ARG A 324 1.10 0.39 -10.61
N THR A 325 1.74 1.23 -11.41
CA THR A 325 3.14 0.99 -11.84
C THR A 325 4.14 0.91 -10.68
N ASN A 326 3.80 1.49 -9.51
CA ASN A 326 4.60 1.40 -8.29
C ASN A 326 4.46 0.05 -7.56
N THR A 327 3.49 -0.80 -7.94
CA THR A 327 3.36 -2.15 -7.37
C THR A 327 4.06 -3.21 -8.22
N PRO A 328 4.64 -4.24 -7.58
CA PRO A 328 5.07 -5.43 -8.28
C PRO A 328 3.90 -6.14 -8.96
N PHE A 329 4.09 -6.54 -10.21
CA PHE A 329 3.15 -7.35 -10.96
C PHE A 329 3.58 -8.82 -10.96
N MET A 330 2.59 -9.70 -10.91
CA MET A 330 2.79 -11.12 -11.15
C MET A 330 1.82 -11.57 -12.22
N ILE A 331 2.35 -12.16 -13.29
CA ILE A 331 1.57 -12.70 -14.39
C ILE A 331 1.83 -14.20 -14.50
N ALA A 332 0.79 -14.96 -14.83
CA ALA A 332 0.91 -16.38 -15.17
C ALA A 332 0.63 -16.59 -16.65
N LEU A 333 1.41 -17.45 -17.30
CA LEU A 333 1.22 -17.78 -18.70
C LEU A 333 -0.06 -18.61 -18.89
N ARG A 334 -0.85 -18.26 -19.90
CA ARG A 334 -2.02 -19.00 -20.35
C ARG A 334 -1.65 -19.92 -21.51
N ALA A 335 -2.40 -21.01 -21.63
CA ALA A 335 -2.38 -21.82 -22.84
C ALA A 335 -3.02 -21.03 -24.00
N PRO A 336 -2.35 -20.92 -25.16
CA PRO A 336 -2.97 -20.37 -26.36
C PRO A 336 -4.27 -21.11 -26.73
N PRO A 337 -5.25 -20.44 -27.35
CA PRO A 337 -6.49 -21.08 -27.81
C PRO A 337 -6.23 -22.34 -28.64
N GLY A 338 -6.92 -23.44 -28.31
CA GLY A 338 -6.76 -24.73 -29.00
C GLY A 338 -5.50 -25.54 -28.62
N ARG A 339 -4.74 -25.12 -27.60
CA ARG A 339 -3.55 -25.86 -27.10
C ARG A 339 -3.58 -26.05 -25.58
N PRO A 340 -4.51 -26.86 -25.04
CA PRO A 340 -4.64 -27.03 -23.59
C PRO A 340 -3.37 -27.60 -22.91
N ASP A 341 -2.60 -28.43 -23.63
CA ASP A 341 -1.36 -29.09 -23.17
C ASP A 341 -0.10 -28.22 -23.35
N PHE A 342 -0.26 -26.89 -23.38
CA PHE A 342 0.86 -25.98 -23.52
C PHE A 342 1.82 -26.07 -22.31
N PHE A 343 3.05 -26.55 -22.55
CA PHE A 343 4.01 -26.89 -21.49
C PHE A 343 4.38 -25.74 -20.55
N ALA A 344 4.32 -24.49 -21.02
CA ALA A 344 4.63 -23.31 -20.20
C ALA A 344 3.39 -22.69 -19.52
N LYS A 345 2.20 -23.33 -19.65
CA LYS A 345 0.99 -22.88 -18.97
C LYS A 345 1.21 -22.88 -17.46
N GLY A 346 0.90 -21.77 -16.81
CA GLY A 346 1.03 -21.62 -15.37
C GLY A 346 2.39 -21.10 -14.91
N LEU A 347 3.41 -21.04 -15.79
CA LEU A 347 4.67 -20.38 -15.46
C LEU A 347 4.39 -18.94 -15.01
N GLU A 348 4.97 -18.56 -13.89
CA GLU A 348 4.78 -17.24 -13.29
C GLU A 348 5.97 -16.35 -13.59
N ILE A 349 5.70 -15.08 -13.91
CA ILE A 349 6.71 -14.06 -14.12
C ILE A 349 6.39 -12.93 -13.15
N LYS A 350 7.35 -12.60 -12.27
CA LYS A 350 7.28 -11.46 -11.37
C LYS A 350 8.05 -10.30 -11.99
N GLY A 351 7.49 -9.10 -11.96
CA GLY A 351 8.06 -7.95 -12.63
C GLY A 351 7.42 -6.64 -12.23
N GLN A 352 7.72 -5.60 -12.99
CA GLN A 352 7.15 -4.27 -12.84
C GLN A 352 6.56 -3.78 -14.15
N MET A 353 5.56 -2.91 -14.04
CA MET A 353 4.99 -2.16 -15.14
C MET A 353 5.60 -0.76 -15.15
N VAL A 354 6.00 -0.30 -16.33
CA VAL A 354 6.52 1.05 -16.56
C VAL A 354 5.63 1.70 -17.61
N PHE A 355 5.11 2.88 -17.30
CA PHE A 355 4.40 3.70 -18.28
C PHE A 355 5.41 4.48 -19.12
N CYS A 356 5.34 4.33 -20.43
CA CYS A 356 6.18 5.05 -21.40
C CYS A 356 5.33 6.16 -22.03
N PRO A 357 5.43 7.43 -21.56
CA PRO A 357 4.58 8.51 -22.01
C PRO A 357 4.79 8.87 -23.49
N GLU A 358 6.01 8.65 -24.03
CA GLU A 358 6.38 8.99 -25.40
C GLU A 358 5.58 8.19 -26.43
N SER A 359 5.26 6.94 -26.11
CA SER A 359 4.50 6.01 -26.96
C SER A 359 3.10 5.70 -26.43
N ASN A 360 2.69 6.31 -25.32
CA ASN A 360 1.46 5.98 -24.58
C ASN A 360 1.27 4.46 -24.42
N SER A 361 2.32 3.79 -23.94
CA SER A 361 2.35 2.32 -23.83
C SER A 361 2.78 1.87 -22.43
N LEU A 362 2.49 0.62 -22.11
CA LEU A 362 2.95 -0.03 -20.89
C LEU A 362 4.02 -1.07 -21.22
N LEU A 363 5.20 -0.91 -20.63
CA LEU A 363 6.28 -1.88 -20.66
C LEU A 363 6.22 -2.73 -19.38
N PHE A 364 6.00 -4.02 -19.54
CA PHE A 364 6.25 -4.99 -18.46
C PHE A 364 7.67 -5.52 -18.58
N MET A 365 8.44 -5.50 -17.49
CA MET A 365 9.72 -6.21 -17.38
C MET A 365 9.70 -7.10 -16.15
N GLY A 366 10.07 -8.37 -16.31
CA GLY A 366 10.14 -9.29 -15.19
C GLY A 366 11.10 -10.45 -15.40
N SER A 367 11.02 -11.40 -14.48
CA SER A 367 11.76 -12.65 -14.50
C SER A 367 10.87 -13.81 -14.04
N PRO A 368 11.13 -15.04 -14.49
CA PRO A 368 10.40 -16.21 -14.01
C PRO A 368 10.48 -16.31 -12.49
N PHE A 369 9.31 -16.42 -11.86
CA PHE A 369 9.18 -16.62 -10.44
C PHE A 369 9.21 -18.13 -10.18
N LEU A 370 10.25 -18.58 -9.49
CA LEU A 370 10.47 -19.98 -9.14
C LEU A 370 10.67 -20.03 -7.63
N ASP A 371 9.71 -20.60 -6.92
CA ASP A 371 9.88 -20.93 -5.51
C ASP A 371 10.82 -22.14 -5.42
N GLY A 372 12.11 -21.86 -5.24
CA GLY A 372 13.16 -22.86 -5.03
C GLY A 372 13.80 -23.42 -6.33
N LEU A 373 15.02 -23.94 -6.16
CA LEU A 373 15.85 -24.50 -7.24
C LEU A 373 15.22 -25.73 -7.94
N GLU A 374 14.25 -26.39 -7.31
CA GLU A 374 13.53 -27.54 -7.89
C GLU A 374 12.65 -27.16 -9.09
N GLY A 375 12.23 -25.88 -9.20
CA GLY A 375 11.43 -25.38 -10.33
C GLY A 375 12.22 -25.22 -11.64
N LEU A 376 13.56 -25.30 -11.61
CA LEU A 376 14.44 -25.23 -12.79
C LEU A 376 14.73 -26.61 -13.41
N THR A 377 14.36 -27.69 -12.73
CA THR A 377 14.58 -29.07 -13.16
C THR A 377 13.23 -29.72 -13.48
N CYS A 378 12.70 -29.48 -14.67
CA CYS A 378 11.64 -30.29 -15.27
C CYS A 378 12.12 -30.81 -16.63
#